data_AF-A0A7D5RGH2-F1
#
_entry.id   AF-A0A7D5RGH2-F1
#
_cell.length_a   1.000
_cell.length_b   1.000
_cell.length_c   1.000
_cell.angle_alpha   90.00
_cell.angle_beta   90.00
_cell.angle_gamma   90.00
#
_symmetry.space_group_name_H-M   'P 1'
#
loop_
_entity.id
_entity.type
_entity.pdbx_description
1 polymer ?
#
loop_
_entity_poly.entity_id
_entity_poly.type
_entity_poly.pdbx_seq_one_letter_code
_entity_poly.pdbx_strand_id
1 'polypeptide(L)'
;MMNSVKSLFLFSLIFVVFFIPLIIPNSFADSGVVAIESIDVIYNIEHGNIESIFLDPDFFELIITMNTQDDGTIEITIPREILDATFESTDDMFFVLVDGFETDYVESKSTSTSRTLMIPFFNGDSIVEIIGTYALNPFVSDTEIVIPNWIKNNAGWWADGLIEDADFVLGIQYLINEEIMTIPQTQSEQSSQQPIPNWIKNNAGWWADGLIEDAEFVSGLQYLITNGIIHV
;
A
#
# COMPACT_ATOMS: atom_id res chain seq x y z
N MET A 1 78.94 -27.27 -38.12
CA MET A 1 78.04 -27.38 -36.95
C MET A 1 77.93 -25.97 -36.37
N MET A 2 76.93 -25.20 -36.79
CA MET A 2 76.79 -23.77 -36.51
C MET A 2 75.35 -23.51 -36.10
N ASN A 3 75.16 -23.10 -34.85
CA ASN A 3 73.86 -22.91 -34.20
C ASN A 3 73.20 -21.60 -34.70
N SER A 4 72.01 -21.71 -35.26
CA SER A 4 71.15 -20.56 -35.59
C SER A 4 70.15 -20.35 -34.46
N VAL A 5 70.40 -19.35 -33.62
CA VAL A 5 69.46 -18.88 -32.60
C VAL A 5 68.36 -18.07 -33.28
N LYS A 6 67.11 -18.54 -33.25
CA LYS A 6 65.94 -17.76 -33.68
C LYS A 6 65.55 -16.79 -32.55
N SER A 7 65.69 -15.50 -32.79
CA SER A 7 65.20 -14.44 -31.90
C SER A 7 63.67 -14.32 -32.05
N LEU A 8 62.93 -14.56 -30.97
CA LEU A 8 61.51 -14.22 -30.87
C LEU A 8 61.39 -12.80 -30.32
N PHE A 9 60.82 -11.88 -31.11
CA PHE A 9 60.34 -10.59 -30.62
C PHE A 9 58.95 -10.79 -29.99
N LEU A 10 58.85 -10.60 -28.67
CA LEU A 10 57.58 -10.47 -27.96
C LEU A 10 57.20 -8.99 -27.92
N PHE A 11 56.16 -8.60 -28.65
CA PHE A 11 55.50 -7.31 -28.45
C PHE A 11 54.57 -7.42 -27.24
N SER A 12 54.94 -6.77 -26.14
CA SER A 12 54.06 -6.58 -24.98
C SER A 12 53.06 -5.46 -25.28
N LEU A 13 51.77 -5.79 -25.33
CA LEU A 13 50.68 -4.82 -25.44
C LEU A 13 50.33 -4.33 -24.03
N ILE A 14 50.71 -3.10 -23.68
CA ILE A 14 50.32 -2.49 -22.41
C ILE A 14 48.86 -2.02 -22.54
N PHE A 15 47.94 -2.72 -21.87
CA PHE A 15 46.56 -2.26 -21.70
C PHE A 15 46.52 -1.20 -20.59
N VAL A 16 46.37 0.07 -20.96
CA VAL A 16 46.11 1.15 -20.00
C VAL A 16 44.63 1.12 -19.68
N VAL A 17 44.28 0.58 -18.51
CA VAL A 17 42.91 0.67 -17.98
C VAL A 17 42.69 2.10 -17.49
N PHE A 18 41.95 2.89 -18.25
CA PHE A 18 41.44 4.17 -17.76
C PHE A 18 40.33 3.88 -16.74
N PHE A 19 40.62 4.12 -15.47
CA PHE A 19 39.60 4.24 -14.43
C PHE A 19 38.86 5.55 -14.67
N ILE A 20 37.72 5.50 -15.37
CA ILE A 20 36.77 6.60 -15.37
C ILE A 20 36.06 6.51 -14.01
N PRO A 21 36.19 7.50 -13.11
CA PRO A 21 35.35 7.51 -11.92
C PRO A 21 33.90 7.56 -12.39
N LEU A 22 33.11 6.57 -11.98
CA LEU A 22 31.67 6.57 -12.18
C LEU A 22 31.15 7.80 -11.43
N ILE A 23 30.83 8.86 -12.16
CA ILE A 23 30.08 9.98 -11.59
C ILE A 23 28.68 9.42 -11.41
N ILE A 24 28.35 8.97 -10.20
CA ILE A 24 26.98 8.69 -9.80
C ILE A 24 26.30 10.07 -9.83
N PRO A 25 25.36 10.35 -10.75
CA PRO A 25 24.57 11.56 -10.62
C PRO A 25 23.90 11.49 -9.25
N ASN A 26 23.98 12.56 -8.46
CA ASN A 26 23.21 12.65 -7.21
C ASN A 26 21.76 12.31 -7.58
N SER A 27 21.21 11.23 -7.04
CA SER A 27 19.79 10.93 -7.24
C SER A 27 19.02 12.13 -6.69
N PHE A 28 18.07 12.65 -7.47
CA PHE A 28 17.14 13.71 -7.04
C PHE A 28 16.10 13.13 -6.08
N ALA A 29 16.59 12.39 -5.09
CA ALA A 29 15.78 11.70 -4.12
C ALA A 29 15.78 12.53 -2.84
N ASP A 30 14.61 13.00 -2.43
CA ASP A 30 14.41 13.64 -1.14
C ASP A 30 14.20 12.55 -0.08
N SER A 31 15.03 12.54 0.96
CA SER A 31 14.98 11.52 2.00
C SER A 31 14.67 12.17 3.35
N GLY A 32 13.77 11.56 4.11
CA GLY A 32 13.33 12.14 5.37
C GLY A 32 12.85 11.11 6.38
N VAL A 33 12.49 11.63 7.55
CA VAL A 33 11.88 10.88 8.64
C VAL A 33 10.67 11.65 9.12
N VAL A 34 9.52 10.98 9.23
CA VAL A 34 8.30 11.49 9.86
C VAL A 34 8.04 10.67 11.10
N ALA A 35 7.81 11.33 12.24
CA ALA A 35 7.42 10.65 13.47
C ALA A 35 5.89 10.57 13.57
N ILE A 36 5.35 9.37 13.70
CA ILE A 36 3.93 9.11 13.97
C ILE A 36 3.84 8.50 15.36
N GLU A 37 3.18 9.18 16.30
CA GLU A 37 3.12 8.76 17.72
C GLU A 37 4.50 8.45 18.34
N SER A 38 5.52 9.22 17.96
CA SER A 38 6.94 9.05 18.35
C SER A 38 7.65 7.82 17.76
N ILE A 39 7.05 7.16 16.77
CA ILE A 39 7.66 6.08 16.00
C ILE A 39 8.08 6.62 14.63
N ASP A 40 9.32 6.37 14.24
CA ASP A 40 9.91 6.92 13.01
C ASP A 40 9.51 6.11 11.77
N VAL A 41 8.89 6.79 10.79
CA VAL A 41 8.71 6.32 9.42
C VAL A 41 9.78 6.96 8.54
N ILE A 42 10.58 6.13 7.88
CA ILE A 42 11.70 6.58 7.04
C ILE A 42 11.26 6.52 5.58
N TYR A 43 11.55 7.54 4.80
CA TYR A 43 11.22 7.56 3.38
C TYR A 43 12.34 8.13 2.51
N ASN A 44 12.25 7.83 1.21
CA ASN A 44 13.01 8.41 0.13
C ASN A 44 12.10 8.55 -1.11
N ILE A 45 12.04 9.72 -1.74
CA ILE A 45 11.19 9.99 -2.91
C ILE A 45 12.02 10.54 -4.07
N GLU A 46 12.02 9.86 -5.21
CA GLU A 46 12.67 10.36 -6.43
C GLU A 46 11.77 11.35 -7.18
N HIS A 47 12.32 12.47 -7.65
CA HIS A 47 11.59 13.45 -8.48
C HIS A 47 10.30 14.03 -7.84
N GLY A 48 10.26 14.10 -6.52
CA GLY A 48 9.18 14.72 -5.77
C GLY A 48 9.62 15.16 -4.38
N ASN A 49 8.67 15.67 -3.61
CA ASN A 49 8.84 15.93 -2.19
C ASN A 49 7.61 15.43 -1.43
N ILE A 50 7.81 14.80 -0.27
CA ILE A 50 6.71 14.45 0.62
C ILE A 50 6.32 15.70 1.42
N GLU A 51 5.02 16.02 1.44
CA GLU A 51 4.46 17.12 2.23
C GLU A 51 4.07 16.64 3.63
N SER A 52 3.41 15.48 3.73
CA SER A 52 3.09 14.85 5.01
C SER A 52 2.86 13.35 4.89
N ILE A 53 3.06 12.65 6.01
CA ILE A 53 2.72 11.24 6.21
C ILE A 53 1.93 11.15 7.52
N PHE A 54 0.73 10.59 7.48
CA PHE A 54 -0.10 10.44 8.67
C PHE A 54 -0.99 9.20 8.56
N LEU A 55 -1.42 8.69 9.71
CA LEU A 55 -2.43 7.63 9.75
C LEU A 55 -3.83 8.24 9.65
N ASP A 56 -4.70 7.56 8.94
CA ASP A 56 -6.11 7.89 8.98
C ASP A 56 -6.70 7.48 10.37
N PRO A 57 -7.41 8.38 11.07
CA PRO A 57 -7.99 8.08 12.39
C PRO A 57 -9.21 7.16 12.34
N ASP A 58 -9.74 6.89 11.16
CA ASP A 58 -10.93 6.09 10.92
C ASP A 58 -10.60 4.80 10.12
N PHE A 59 -9.46 4.74 9.44
CA PHE A 59 -9.03 3.61 8.59
C PHE A 59 -7.69 2.97 8.98
N PHE A 60 -7.52 1.70 8.60
CA PHE A 60 -6.21 1.02 8.67
C PHE A 60 -5.31 1.43 7.51
N GLU A 61 -4.96 2.71 7.48
CA GLU A 61 -4.37 3.35 6.33
C GLU A 61 -3.30 4.37 6.72
N LEU A 62 -2.20 4.37 5.97
CA LEU A 62 -1.18 5.40 5.98
C LEU A 62 -1.31 6.26 4.71
N ILE A 63 -1.59 7.55 4.90
CA ILE A 63 -1.73 8.53 3.82
C ILE A 63 -0.44 9.32 3.68
N ILE A 64 0.05 9.41 2.45
CA ILE A 64 1.20 10.21 2.05
C ILE A 64 0.71 11.27 1.07
N THR A 65 0.96 12.54 1.39
CA THR A 65 0.73 13.67 0.48
C THR A 65 2.06 14.11 -0.09
N MET A 66 2.11 14.39 -1.39
CA MET A 66 3.35 14.69 -2.10
C MET A 66 3.14 15.71 -3.22
N ASN A 67 4.23 16.33 -3.62
CA ASN A 67 4.31 17.13 -4.84
C ASN A 67 5.34 16.49 -5.77
N THR A 68 4.90 16.18 -7.00
CA THR A 68 5.69 15.48 -8.00
C THR A 68 6.21 16.44 -9.06
N GLN A 69 7.45 16.22 -9.53
CA GLN A 69 8.11 17.04 -10.56
C GLN A 69 8.31 16.25 -11.86
N ASP A 70 8.46 14.93 -11.76
CA ASP A 70 8.55 13.96 -12.85
C ASP A 70 8.06 12.60 -12.33
N ASP A 71 8.01 11.58 -13.19
CA ASP A 71 7.74 10.20 -12.77
C ASP A 71 8.82 9.71 -11.80
N GLY A 72 8.43 8.92 -10.81
CA GLY A 72 9.35 8.55 -9.73
C GLY A 72 8.92 7.34 -8.93
N THR A 73 9.65 7.10 -7.84
CA THR A 73 9.37 6.04 -6.87
C THR A 73 9.50 6.59 -5.46
N ILE A 74 8.58 6.21 -4.58
CA ILE A 74 8.72 6.36 -3.13
C ILE A 74 9.24 5.04 -2.56
N GLU A 75 10.38 5.07 -1.87
CA GLU A 75 10.79 4.00 -0.96
C GLU A 75 10.41 4.40 0.47
N ILE A 76 9.50 3.66 1.11
CA ILE A 76 9.04 3.93 2.47
C ILE A 76 9.24 2.72 3.36
N THR A 77 9.84 2.92 4.54
CA THR A 77 9.99 1.90 5.58
C THR A 77 8.99 2.16 6.69
N ILE A 78 8.00 1.29 6.77
CA ILE A 78 6.86 1.36 7.68
C ILE A 78 7.11 0.40 8.85
N PRO A 79 7.21 0.89 10.09
CA PRO A 79 7.19 0.04 11.28
C PRO A 79 5.86 -0.71 11.37
N ARG A 80 5.89 -2.02 11.63
CA ARG A 80 4.69 -2.86 11.78
C ARG A 80 3.80 -2.43 12.94
N GLU A 81 4.38 -1.76 13.92
CA GLU A 81 3.64 -1.15 15.02
C GLU A 81 2.80 0.04 14.55
N ILE A 82 3.13 0.70 13.43
CA ILE A 82 2.36 1.81 12.84
C ILE A 82 1.29 1.28 11.88
N LEU A 83 1.68 0.41 10.94
CA LEU A 83 0.79 -0.15 9.94
C LEU A 83 1.35 -1.51 9.53
N ASP A 84 0.49 -2.52 9.47
CA ASP A 84 0.87 -3.84 8.97
C ASP A 84 -0.24 -4.47 8.14
N ALA A 85 0.15 -5.41 7.28
CA ALA A 85 -0.75 -6.27 6.55
C ALA A 85 -0.32 -7.72 6.80
N THR A 86 -1.14 -8.42 7.58
CA THR A 86 -0.94 -9.82 7.93
C THR A 86 -2.22 -10.61 7.79
N PHE A 87 -2.05 -11.88 7.46
CA PHE A 87 -3.11 -12.87 7.34
C PHE A 87 -2.66 -14.19 7.99
N GLU A 88 -3.47 -14.77 8.89
CA GLU A 88 -3.14 -15.98 9.64
C GLU A 88 -1.75 -15.94 10.32
N SER A 89 -1.35 -14.77 10.84
CA SER A 89 -0.01 -14.51 11.42
C SER A 89 1.17 -14.59 10.43
N THR A 90 0.89 -14.53 9.13
CA THR A 90 1.88 -14.42 8.06
C THR A 90 1.76 -13.06 7.37
N ASP A 91 2.85 -12.59 6.77
CA ASP A 91 2.83 -11.35 5.98
C ASP A 91 1.89 -11.50 4.79
N ASP A 92 0.99 -10.54 4.64
CA ASP A 92 0.14 -10.40 3.47
C ASP A 92 0.52 -9.14 2.68
N MET A 93 -0.09 -8.93 1.53
CA MET A 93 0.11 -7.73 0.73
C MET A 93 -0.61 -6.54 1.34
N PHE A 94 0.01 -5.37 1.26
CA PHE A 94 -0.71 -4.11 1.40
C PHE A 94 -1.52 -3.86 0.13
N PHE A 95 -2.54 -3.03 0.24
CA PHE A 95 -3.14 -2.41 -0.93
C PHE A 95 -2.62 -0.98 -1.04
N VAL A 96 -2.13 -0.62 -2.22
CA VAL A 96 -1.55 0.69 -2.47
C VAL A 96 -2.37 1.38 -3.54
N LEU A 97 -2.87 2.58 -3.23
CA LEU A 97 -3.52 3.46 -4.19
C LEU A 97 -2.61 4.66 -4.44
N VAL A 98 -2.47 5.06 -5.70
CA VAL A 98 -1.80 6.29 -6.11
C VAL A 98 -2.82 7.13 -6.87
N ASP A 99 -3.11 8.32 -6.34
CA ASP A 99 -4.16 9.22 -6.83
C ASP A 99 -5.53 8.51 -6.99
N GLY A 100 -5.84 7.59 -6.06
CA GLY A 100 -7.08 6.79 -6.04
C GLY A 100 -7.07 5.54 -6.95
N PHE A 101 -5.97 5.26 -7.65
CA PHE A 101 -5.83 4.07 -8.50
C PHE A 101 -4.95 3.00 -7.86
N GLU A 102 -5.43 1.75 -7.85
CA GLU A 102 -4.67 0.59 -7.39
C GLU A 102 -3.35 0.46 -8.17
N THR A 103 -2.26 0.39 -7.43
CA THR A 103 -0.89 0.43 -7.96
C THR A 103 -0.05 -0.70 -7.38
N ASP A 104 0.62 -1.44 -8.27
CA ASP A 104 1.59 -2.45 -7.87
C ASP A 104 2.81 -1.81 -7.21
N TYR A 105 3.34 -2.45 -6.17
CA TYR A 105 4.55 -2.03 -5.47
C TYR A 105 5.54 -3.19 -5.34
N VAL A 106 6.79 -2.87 -5.02
CA VAL A 106 7.81 -3.87 -4.69
C VAL A 106 8.13 -3.79 -3.21
N GLU A 107 7.95 -4.88 -2.49
CA GLU A 107 8.50 -5.00 -1.14
C GLU A 107 10.00 -5.32 -1.21
N SER A 108 10.85 -4.33 -0.92
CA SER A 108 12.31 -4.50 -0.97
C SER A 108 12.86 -5.20 0.26
N LYS A 109 12.14 -5.12 1.40
CA LYS A 109 12.56 -5.68 2.68
C LYS A 109 11.36 -5.92 3.60
N SER A 110 11.30 -7.11 4.20
CA SER A 110 10.43 -7.41 5.35
C SER A 110 11.27 -7.95 6.51
N THR A 111 10.99 -7.44 7.71
CA THR A 111 11.57 -7.88 8.96
C THR A 111 10.47 -8.07 10.01
N SER A 112 10.80 -8.59 11.18
CA SER A 112 9.82 -8.72 12.27
C SER A 112 9.29 -7.39 12.82
N THR A 113 9.88 -6.24 12.45
CA THR A 113 9.51 -4.93 13.01
C THR A 113 9.13 -3.90 11.97
N SER A 114 9.44 -4.13 10.69
CA SER A 114 9.14 -3.18 9.62
C SER A 114 9.06 -3.84 8.25
N ARG A 115 8.37 -3.16 7.34
CA ARG A 115 8.28 -3.47 5.92
C ARG A 115 8.70 -2.26 5.09
N THR A 116 9.45 -2.48 4.01
CA THR A 116 9.91 -1.43 3.10
C THR A 116 9.29 -1.62 1.73
N LEU A 117 8.51 -0.64 1.29
CA LEU A 117 7.79 -0.65 0.01
C LEU A 117 8.42 0.33 -0.96
N MET A 118 8.51 -0.05 -2.23
CA MET A 118 8.86 0.82 -3.35
C MET A 118 7.62 0.99 -4.24
N ILE A 119 7.06 2.19 -4.24
CA ILE A 119 5.79 2.54 -4.86
C ILE A 119 6.05 3.49 -6.03
N PRO A 120 5.81 3.09 -7.28
CA PRO A 120 5.94 3.97 -8.43
C PRO A 120 4.81 5.00 -8.46
N PHE A 121 5.08 6.17 -9.01
CA PHE A 121 4.08 7.20 -9.28
C PHE A 121 4.40 7.94 -10.59
N PHE A 122 3.40 8.61 -11.15
CA PHE A 122 3.51 9.48 -12.31
C PHE A 122 3.53 10.96 -11.92
N ASN A 123 4.11 11.78 -12.79
CA ASN A 123 4.04 13.22 -12.64
C ASN A 123 2.58 13.71 -12.63
N GLY A 124 2.22 14.45 -11.59
CA GLY A 124 0.86 14.93 -11.34
C GLY A 124 0.15 14.19 -10.20
N ASP A 125 0.61 13.00 -9.83
CA ASP A 125 0.07 12.28 -8.66
C ASP A 125 0.39 13.06 -7.39
N SER A 126 -0.56 13.07 -6.46
CA SER A 126 -0.49 13.91 -5.26
C SER A 126 -0.66 13.15 -3.95
N ILE A 127 -1.23 11.95 -4.01
CA ILE A 127 -1.59 11.15 -2.84
C ILE A 127 -1.17 9.70 -3.07
N VAL A 128 -0.60 9.08 -2.03
CA VAL A 128 -0.43 7.63 -1.93
C VAL A 128 -1.10 7.15 -0.66
N GLU A 129 -1.97 6.14 -0.79
CA GLU A 129 -2.71 5.51 0.29
C GLU A 129 -2.17 4.08 0.45
N ILE A 130 -1.66 3.73 1.63
CA ILE A 130 -1.17 2.38 1.93
C ILE A 130 -2.08 1.77 2.97
N ILE A 131 -2.88 0.80 2.54
CA ILE A 131 -3.95 0.18 3.32
C ILE A 131 -3.47 -1.19 3.80
N GLY A 132 -3.57 -1.41 5.11
CA GLY A 132 -3.19 -2.64 5.79
C GLY A 132 -4.37 -3.38 6.43
N THR A 133 -4.05 -4.40 7.21
CA THR A 133 -5.01 -5.09 8.09
C THR A 133 -4.93 -4.60 9.53
N TYR A 134 -3.95 -3.75 9.85
CA TYR A 134 -3.77 -3.13 11.15
C TYR A 134 -3.16 -1.73 11.00
N ALA A 135 -3.62 -0.77 11.78
CA ALA A 135 -2.95 0.52 11.98
C ALA A 135 -2.93 0.94 13.46
N LEU A 136 -1.91 1.71 13.84
CA LEU A 136 -1.76 2.29 15.17
C LEU A 136 -2.80 3.39 15.38
N ASN A 137 -3.96 3.02 15.90
CA ASN A 137 -5.01 3.98 16.17
C ASN A 137 -5.28 4.12 17.67
N PRO A 138 -4.90 5.24 18.31
CA PRO A 138 -5.19 5.48 19.72
C PRO A 138 -6.66 5.86 20.01
N PHE A 139 -7.50 6.00 18.97
CA PHE A 139 -8.89 6.48 19.06
C PHE A 139 -9.94 5.45 18.62
N VAL A 140 -9.57 4.30 18.06
CA VAL A 140 -10.50 3.20 17.82
C VAL A 140 -10.86 2.60 19.17
N SER A 141 -12.08 2.87 19.64
CA SER A 141 -12.70 2.03 20.64
C SER A 141 -12.93 0.66 20.00
N ASP A 142 -12.48 -0.41 20.66
CA ASP A 142 -12.93 -1.79 20.42
C ASP A 142 -14.45 -1.91 20.65
N THR A 143 -15.25 -1.24 19.82
CA THR A 143 -16.60 -1.70 19.54
C THR A 143 -16.40 -3.03 18.87
N GLU A 144 -16.62 -4.10 19.62
CA GLU A 144 -16.68 -5.46 19.11
C GLU A 144 -17.78 -5.48 18.03
N ILE A 145 -17.38 -5.24 16.77
CA ILE A 145 -18.28 -5.33 15.64
C ILE A 145 -18.50 -6.81 15.41
N VAL A 146 -19.64 -7.33 15.88
CA VAL A 146 -20.01 -8.74 15.67
C VAL A 146 -21.01 -8.80 14.54
N ILE A 147 -20.53 -9.15 13.35
CA ILE A 147 -21.38 -9.36 12.18
C ILE A 147 -21.81 -10.82 12.16
N PRO A 148 -23.12 -11.12 12.08
CA PRO A 148 -23.57 -12.50 12.00
C PRO A 148 -22.95 -13.27 10.82
N ASN A 149 -22.47 -14.50 11.06
CA ASN A 149 -21.81 -15.33 10.04
C ASN A 149 -22.62 -15.54 8.75
N TRP A 150 -23.95 -15.45 8.78
CA TRP A 150 -24.77 -15.60 7.57
C TRP A 150 -24.55 -14.46 6.56
N ILE A 151 -24.03 -13.31 6.99
CA ILE A 151 -23.65 -12.18 6.12
C ILE A 151 -22.42 -12.51 5.29
N LYS A 152 -21.46 -13.23 5.88
CA LYS A 152 -20.17 -13.58 5.25
C LYS A 152 -20.33 -14.32 3.92
N ASN A 153 -21.39 -15.12 3.78
CA ASN A 153 -21.71 -15.79 2.52
C ASN A 153 -21.94 -14.81 1.35
N ASN A 154 -22.59 -13.67 1.58
CA ASN A 154 -22.85 -12.69 0.54
C ASN A 154 -21.55 -12.01 0.09
N ALA A 155 -20.63 -11.76 1.01
CA ALA A 155 -19.30 -11.23 0.70
C ALA A 155 -18.47 -12.21 -0.14
N GLY A 156 -18.54 -13.51 0.17
CA GLY A 156 -17.90 -14.55 -0.65
C GLY A 156 -18.46 -14.60 -2.06
N TRP A 157 -19.79 -14.56 -2.21
CA TRP A 157 -20.42 -14.50 -3.55
C TRP A 157 -20.05 -13.23 -4.32
N TRP A 158 -19.84 -12.11 -3.64
CA TRP A 158 -19.40 -10.87 -4.28
C TRP A 158 -17.95 -10.95 -4.73
N ALA A 159 -17.06 -11.48 -3.89
CA ALA A 159 -15.66 -11.72 -4.22
C ALA A 159 -15.50 -12.68 -5.42
N ASP A 160 -16.33 -13.72 -5.49
CA ASP A 160 -16.36 -14.68 -6.60
C ASP A 160 -17.02 -14.13 -7.88
N GLY A 161 -17.57 -12.91 -7.84
CA GLY A 161 -18.30 -12.31 -8.96
C GLY A 161 -19.65 -12.98 -9.27
N LEU A 162 -20.21 -13.72 -8.31
CA LEU A 162 -21.54 -14.35 -8.41
C LEU A 162 -22.68 -13.35 -8.16
N ILE A 163 -22.40 -12.25 -7.45
CA ILE A 163 -23.31 -11.10 -7.32
C ILE A 163 -22.62 -9.82 -7.79
N GLU A 164 -23.41 -8.89 -8.35
CA GLU A 164 -22.90 -7.62 -8.87
C GLU A 164 -22.66 -6.61 -7.73
N ASP A 165 -21.81 -5.62 -8.00
CA ASP A 165 -21.47 -4.54 -7.05
C ASP A 165 -22.71 -3.85 -6.50
N ALA A 166 -23.70 -3.58 -7.36
CA ALA A 166 -24.96 -2.95 -6.96
C ALA A 166 -25.77 -3.81 -5.97
N ASP A 167 -25.81 -5.13 -6.18
CA ASP A 167 -26.52 -6.05 -5.29
C ASP A 167 -25.82 -6.16 -3.93
N PHE A 168 -24.50 -6.19 -3.93
CA PHE A 168 -23.71 -6.20 -2.71
C PHE A 168 -23.89 -4.91 -1.89
N VAL A 169 -23.83 -3.75 -2.55
CA VAL A 169 -24.08 -2.43 -1.95
C VAL A 169 -25.46 -2.35 -1.30
N LEU A 170 -26.51 -2.82 -2.00
CA LEU A 170 -27.86 -2.87 -1.43
C LEU A 170 -27.92 -3.76 -0.18
N GLY A 171 -27.18 -4.86 -0.17
CA GLY A 171 -27.01 -5.71 1.00
C GLY A 171 -26.40 -4.94 2.17
N ILE A 172 -25.28 -4.25 1.98
CA ILE A 172 -24.64 -3.45 3.03
C ILE A 172 -25.58 -2.35 3.55
N GLN A 173 -26.25 -1.63 2.64
CA GLN A 173 -27.23 -0.61 3.02
C GLN A 173 -28.35 -1.18 3.90
N TYR A 174 -28.87 -2.36 3.57
CA TYR A 174 -29.88 -3.03 4.38
C TYR A 174 -29.35 -3.36 5.79
N LEU A 175 -28.12 -3.87 5.90
CA LEU A 175 -27.53 -4.25 7.19
C LEU A 175 -27.30 -3.07 8.12
N ILE A 176 -26.91 -1.93 7.56
CA ILE A 176 -26.75 -0.68 8.29
C ILE A 176 -28.13 -0.17 8.75
N ASN A 177 -29.12 -0.14 7.85
CA ASN A 177 -30.46 0.35 8.17
C ASN A 177 -31.20 -0.48 9.24
N GLU A 178 -30.97 -1.79 9.25
CA GLU A 178 -31.55 -2.69 10.26
C GLU A 178 -30.69 -2.81 11.53
N GLU A 179 -29.64 -2.00 11.68
CA GLU A 179 -28.72 -2.00 12.83
C GLU A 179 -28.04 -3.36 13.07
N ILE A 180 -27.93 -4.19 12.02
CA ILE A 180 -27.23 -5.49 12.04
C ILE A 180 -25.72 -5.29 11.94
N MET A 181 -25.29 -4.24 11.23
CA MET A 181 -23.89 -3.83 11.08
C MET A 181 -23.77 -2.36 11.46
N THR A 182 -22.77 -2.02 12.27
CA THR A 182 -22.42 -0.64 12.60
C THR A 182 -21.12 -0.27 11.92
N ILE A 183 -21.16 0.80 11.12
CA ILE A 183 -19.96 1.43 10.57
C ILE A 183 -19.57 2.58 11.51
N PRO A 184 -18.34 2.63 12.04
CA PRO A 184 -17.85 3.78 12.80
C PRO A 184 -18.02 5.09 12.01
N GLN A 185 -18.06 6.23 12.72
CA GLN A 185 -18.46 7.55 12.19
C GLN A 185 -17.97 7.79 10.74
N THR A 186 -18.92 7.91 9.80
CA THR A 186 -18.64 8.30 8.42
C THR A 186 -19.56 9.43 7.99
N GLN A 187 -18.97 10.48 7.44
CA GLN A 187 -19.68 11.48 6.64
C GLN A 187 -19.28 11.21 5.20
N SER A 188 -20.22 10.80 4.35
CA SER A 188 -19.91 10.63 2.93
C SER A 188 -19.57 11.98 2.31
N GLU A 189 -18.42 12.05 1.64
CA GLU A 189 -18.12 13.14 0.73
C GLU A 189 -18.97 13.04 -0.54
N GLN A 190 -18.93 14.08 -1.40
CA GLN A 190 -19.74 14.12 -2.61
C GLN A 190 -19.54 12.87 -3.47
N SER A 191 -20.63 12.34 -4.05
CA SER A 191 -20.61 11.15 -4.90
C SER A 191 -19.52 11.23 -5.97
N SER A 192 -18.56 10.33 -5.87
CA SER A 192 -17.61 10.05 -6.93
C SER A 192 -18.19 8.86 -7.72
N GLN A 193 -18.30 8.98 -9.05
CA GLN A 193 -18.77 7.86 -9.91
C GLN A 193 -17.65 6.82 -10.10
N GLN A 194 -16.87 6.54 -9.06
CA GLN A 194 -15.74 5.63 -9.14
C GLN A 194 -16.21 4.19 -8.99
N PRO A 195 -15.62 3.24 -9.76
CA PRO A 195 -15.88 1.83 -9.55
C PRO A 195 -15.36 1.39 -8.18
N ILE A 196 -15.97 0.36 -7.59
CA ILE A 196 -15.46 -0.23 -6.35
C ILE A 196 -14.07 -0.83 -6.63
N PRO A 197 -13.02 -0.41 -5.90
CA PRO A 197 -11.68 -0.97 -6.05
C PRO A 197 -11.65 -2.49 -5.79
N ASN A 198 -10.79 -3.21 -6.51
CA ASN A 198 -10.71 -4.68 -6.40
C ASN A 198 -10.24 -5.14 -5.02
N TRP A 199 -9.41 -4.34 -4.34
CA TRP A 199 -8.93 -4.68 -3.00
C TRP A 199 -10.05 -4.93 -2.00
N ILE A 200 -11.18 -4.23 -2.11
CA ILE A 200 -12.33 -4.45 -1.23
C ILE A 200 -12.96 -5.82 -1.51
N LYS A 201 -13.03 -6.24 -2.78
CA LYS A 201 -13.54 -7.57 -3.15
C LYS A 201 -12.65 -8.68 -2.62
N ASN A 202 -11.33 -8.46 -2.64
CA ASN A 202 -10.37 -9.40 -2.03
C ASN A 202 -10.62 -9.50 -0.51
N ASN A 203 -10.75 -8.35 0.18
CA ASN A 203 -11.08 -8.31 1.60
C ASN A 203 -12.43 -8.99 1.91
N ALA A 204 -13.43 -8.85 1.04
CA ALA A 204 -14.73 -9.52 1.18
C ALA A 204 -14.59 -11.05 1.10
N GLY A 205 -13.75 -11.56 0.20
CA GLY A 205 -13.44 -12.98 0.11
C GLY A 205 -12.73 -13.50 1.36
N TRP A 206 -11.71 -12.78 1.82
CA TRP A 206 -11.02 -13.11 3.07
C TRP A 206 -11.97 -13.08 4.27
N TRP A 207 -12.83 -12.06 4.35
CA TRP A 207 -13.80 -11.98 5.41
C TRP A 207 -14.80 -13.14 5.38
N ALA A 208 -15.22 -13.57 4.18
CA ALA A 208 -16.11 -14.70 3.99
C ALA A 208 -15.50 -16.03 4.47
N ASP A 209 -14.20 -16.20 4.22
CA ASP A 209 -13.41 -17.37 4.63
C ASP A 209 -12.99 -17.32 6.11
N GLY A 210 -13.31 -16.24 6.83
CA GLY A 210 -12.94 -16.05 8.24
C GLY A 210 -11.47 -15.68 8.45
N LEU A 211 -10.86 -15.13 7.41
CA LEU A 211 -9.44 -14.86 7.31
C LEU A 211 -9.04 -13.48 7.87
N ILE A 212 -9.95 -12.52 7.76
CA ILE A 212 -9.88 -11.23 8.46
C ILE A 212 -11.09 -11.12 9.41
N GLU A 213 -10.95 -10.37 10.50
CA GLU A 213 -12.04 -10.16 11.44
C GLU A 213 -13.06 -9.16 10.87
N ASP A 214 -14.14 -8.97 11.62
CA ASP A 214 -15.24 -8.11 11.18
C ASP A 214 -14.82 -6.63 11.13
N ALA A 215 -13.86 -6.22 11.97
CA ALA A 215 -13.36 -4.84 12.04
C ALA A 215 -12.52 -4.46 10.80
N GLU A 216 -11.68 -5.36 10.29
CA GLU A 216 -10.88 -5.13 9.09
C GLU A 216 -11.78 -4.99 7.86
N PHE A 217 -12.80 -5.85 7.74
CA PHE A 217 -13.75 -5.75 6.63
C PHE A 217 -14.59 -4.47 6.71
N VAL A 218 -15.05 -4.11 7.91
CA VAL A 218 -15.81 -2.87 8.14
C VAL A 218 -14.99 -1.62 7.84
N SER A 219 -13.68 -1.62 8.14
CA SER A 219 -12.79 -0.51 7.78
C SER A 219 -12.75 -0.29 6.26
N GLY A 220 -12.72 -1.37 5.47
CA GLY A 220 -12.83 -1.29 4.01
C GLY A 220 -14.18 -0.72 3.54
N LEU A 221 -15.30 -1.15 4.11
CA LEU A 221 -16.62 -0.60 3.80
C LEU A 221 -16.72 0.88 4.17
N GLN A 222 -16.19 1.23 5.33
CA GLN A 222 -16.14 2.59 5.84
C GLN A 222 -15.37 3.49 4.85
N TYR A 223 -14.28 3.01 4.24
CA TYR A 223 -13.48 3.76 3.26
C TYR A 223 -14.32 4.11 2.03
N LEU A 224 -15.08 3.13 1.53
CA LEU A 224 -15.95 3.32 0.37
C LEU A 224 -17.06 4.33 0.61
N ILE A 225 -17.59 4.37 1.83
CA ILE A 225 -18.65 5.30 2.22
C ILE A 225 -18.09 6.72 2.37
N THR A 226 -16.93 6.88 3.02
CA THR A 226 -16.28 8.18 3.21
C THR A 226 -15.86 8.80 1.88
N ASN A 227 -15.19 8.03 1.01
CA ASN A 227 -14.74 8.50 -0.31
C ASN A 227 -15.86 8.60 -1.36
N GLY A 228 -17.12 8.39 -0.96
CA GLY A 228 -18.30 8.53 -1.81
C GLY A 228 -18.37 7.52 -2.97
N ILE A 229 -17.60 6.42 -2.89
CA ILE A 229 -17.59 5.31 -3.84
C ILE A 229 -18.87 4.48 -3.69
N ILE A 230 -19.31 4.27 -2.45
CA ILE A 230 -20.59 3.66 -2.10
C ILE A 230 -21.47 4.67 -1.36
N HIS A 231 -22.78 4.59 -1.59
CA HIS A 231 -23.80 5.36 -0.89
C HIS A 231 -24.73 4.41 -0.12
N VAL A 232 -24.91 4.65 1.18
CA VAL A 232 -25.74 3.82 2.08
C VAL A 232 -26.75 4.67 2.83
#